data_AF-A0A7C5KAR9-F1
#
_entry.id   AF-A0A7C5KAR9-F1
#
_cell.length_a   1.000
_cell.length_b   1.000
_cell.length_c   1.000
_cell.angle_alpha   90.00
_cell.angle_beta   90.00
_cell.angle_gamma   90.00
#
_symmetry.space_group_name_H-M   'P 1'
#
loop_
_entity.id
_entity.type
_entity.pdbx_description
1 polymer ?
#
loop_
_entity_poly.entity_id
_entity_poly.type
_entity_poly.pdbx_seq_one_letter_code
_entity_poly.pdbx_strand_id
1 'polypeptide(L)'
;MLVVSNIDLRVNTPIISPLEFLKSSNKDYILNINNDYRYMKMGYYVSLHAETIGSKVIPSTENIIDAYRVPVLLVRASKAGVPTLPHLMTDSVKQIMSEFRFPLVVFAVNPFTPNNFKIALKLPITEAPFTELLKV
;
A
#
# COMPACT_ATOMS: atom_id res chain seq x y z
N MET A 1 11.84 21.94 -6.85
CA MET A 1 10.96 20.74 -6.86
C MET A 1 11.09 20.08 -8.21
N LEU A 2 11.46 18.80 -8.22
CA LEU A 2 11.63 17.98 -9.42
C LEU A 2 10.55 16.90 -9.45
N VAL A 3 9.87 16.75 -10.58
CA VAL A 3 8.88 15.68 -10.78
C VAL A 3 9.57 14.49 -11.43
N VAL A 4 9.43 13.31 -10.83
CA VAL A 4 9.93 12.06 -11.41
C VAL A 4 8.74 11.23 -11.83
N SER A 5 8.54 11.04 -13.14
CA SER A 5 7.32 10.45 -13.67
C SER A 5 7.54 9.47 -14.81
N ASN A 6 6.85 8.31 -14.76
CA ASN A 6 6.71 7.39 -15.90
C ASN A 6 5.39 7.57 -16.68
N ILE A 7 4.63 8.62 -16.34
CA ILE A 7 3.38 9.01 -17.00
C ILE A 7 3.64 10.35 -17.71
N ASP A 8 3.04 10.52 -18.88
CA ASP A 8 3.05 11.80 -19.59
C ASP A 8 2.17 12.82 -18.86
N LEU A 9 2.80 13.87 -18.33
CA LEU A 9 2.14 14.92 -17.57
C LEU A 9 2.15 16.22 -18.36
N ARG A 10 0.98 16.79 -18.61
CA ARG A 10 0.83 18.08 -19.28
C ARG A 10 0.94 19.23 -18.28
N VAL A 11 2.12 19.42 -17.71
CA VAL A 11 2.39 20.47 -16.71
C VAL A 11 3.65 21.25 -17.05
N ASN A 12 3.67 22.53 -16.67
CA ASN A 12 4.84 23.39 -16.85
C ASN A 12 5.79 23.27 -15.65
N THR A 13 6.34 22.07 -15.44
CA THR A 13 7.26 21.77 -14.33
C THR A 13 8.37 20.86 -14.83
N PRO A 14 9.61 20.95 -14.31
CA PRO A 14 10.67 20.03 -14.67
C PRO A 14 10.28 18.58 -14.36
N ILE A 15 10.18 17.76 -15.41
CA ILE A 15 9.90 16.32 -15.33
C ILE A 15 11.12 15.56 -15.82
N ILE A 16 11.50 14.53 -15.09
CA ILE A 16 12.54 13.57 -15.47
C ILE A 16 11.98 12.15 -15.43
N SER A 17 12.47 11.27 -16.29
CA SER A 17 12.08 9.86 -16.24
C SER A 17 12.68 9.19 -14.98
N PRO A 18 12.06 8.13 -14.45
CA PRO A 18 12.62 7.39 -13.32
C PRO A 18 14.02 6.84 -13.59
N LEU A 19 14.25 6.29 -14.78
CA LEU A 19 15.54 5.70 -15.14
C LEU A 19 16.67 6.72 -15.19
N GLU A 20 16.39 7.95 -15.64
CA GLU A 20 17.36 9.05 -15.61
C GLU A 20 17.56 9.56 -14.18
N PHE A 21 16.49 9.69 -13.40
CA PHE A 21 16.58 10.12 -12.01
C PHE A 21 17.44 9.19 -11.14
N LEU A 22 17.29 7.87 -11.30
CA LEU A 22 18.08 6.86 -10.58
C LEU A 22 19.58 6.91 -10.87
N LYS A 23 19.99 7.52 -12.00
CA LYS A 23 21.40 7.75 -12.36
C LYS A 23 21.89 9.13 -11.92
N SER A 24 20.99 9.98 -11.43
CA SER A 24 21.30 11.35 -11.04
C SER A 24 21.67 11.44 -9.56
N SER A 25 22.44 12.49 -9.22
CA SER A 25 22.73 12.93 -7.85
C SER A 25 21.94 14.19 -7.47
N ASN A 26 20.83 14.46 -8.17
CA ASN A 26 20.03 15.66 -8.00
C ASN A 26 19.39 15.69 -6.62
N LYS A 27 19.80 16.66 -5.79
CA LYS A 27 19.19 16.92 -4.48
C LYS A 27 18.21 18.07 -4.60
N ASP A 28 16.92 17.75 -4.54
CA ASP A 28 15.82 18.70 -4.54
C ASP A 28 14.65 18.09 -3.73
N TYR A 29 13.55 18.81 -3.59
CA TYR A 29 12.28 18.25 -3.19
C TYR A 29 11.67 17.45 -4.37
N ILE A 30 11.51 16.14 -4.18
CA ILE A 30 11.08 15.22 -5.22
C ILE A 30 9.58 14.93 -5.11
N LEU A 31 8.86 15.15 -6.20
CA LEU A 31 7.49 14.67 -6.36
C LEU A 31 7.50 13.45 -7.27
N ASN A 32 7.33 12.28 -6.68
CA ASN A 32 7.37 11.01 -7.38
C ASN A 32 5.96 10.66 -7.87
N ILE A 33 5.72 10.72 -9.18
CA ILE A 33 4.44 10.42 -9.85
C ILE A 33 4.63 9.20 -10.77
N ASN A 34 4.48 8.00 -10.22
CA ASN A 34 4.59 6.76 -10.98
C ASN A 34 3.28 5.97 -10.95
N ASN A 35 3.06 5.11 -11.94
CA ASN A 35 1.86 4.27 -12.01
C ASN A 35 1.81 3.13 -10.97
N ASP A 36 2.96 2.71 -10.44
CA ASP A 36 3.08 1.57 -9.53
C ASP A 36 4.12 1.83 -8.45
N TYR A 37 3.64 1.90 -7.21
CA TYR A 37 4.46 2.11 -6.02
C TYR A 37 4.63 0.85 -5.18
N ARG A 38 4.19 -0.32 -5.62
CA ARG A 38 4.37 -1.54 -4.83
C ARG A 38 5.85 -1.73 -4.49
N TYR A 39 6.10 -2.40 -3.36
CA TYR A 39 7.45 -2.72 -2.94
C TYR A 39 8.25 -3.38 -4.07
N MET A 40 9.52 -2.95 -4.23
CA MET A 40 10.41 -3.37 -5.31
C MET A 40 9.91 -3.03 -6.74
N LYS A 41 9.01 -2.05 -6.89
CA LYS A 41 8.65 -1.45 -8.18
C LYS A 41 9.34 -0.11 -8.38
N MET A 42 9.24 0.40 -9.61
CA MET A 42 9.93 1.64 -10.00
C MET A 42 9.57 2.81 -9.10
N GLY A 43 8.28 3.01 -8.78
CA GLY A 43 7.84 4.07 -7.87
C GLY A 43 8.47 3.96 -6.49
N TYR A 44 8.62 2.74 -5.94
CA TYR A 44 9.32 2.52 -4.67
C TYR A 44 10.81 2.89 -4.76
N TYR A 45 11.51 2.45 -5.80
CA TYR A 45 12.94 2.72 -5.97
C TYR A 45 13.25 4.20 -6.19
N VAL A 46 12.36 4.95 -6.84
CA VAL A 46 12.50 6.41 -6.97
C VAL A 46 12.50 7.08 -5.60
N SER A 47 11.55 6.75 -4.73
CA SER A 47 11.52 7.33 -3.37
C SER A 47 12.70 6.86 -2.53
N LEU A 48 13.07 5.58 -2.63
CA LEU A 48 14.24 5.06 -1.92
C LEU A 48 15.52 5.79 -2.35
N HIS A 49 15.74 5.97 -3.65
CA HIS A 49 16.90 6.69 -4.18
C HIS A 49 16.90 8.16 -3.71
N ALA A 50 15.75 8.83 -3.76
CA ALA A 50 15.64 10.19 -3.27
C ALA A 50 16.03 10.30 -1.78
N GLU A 51 15.53 9.39 -0.94
CA GLU A 51 15.85 9.38 0.49
C GLU A 51 17.33 9.07 0.76
N THR A 52 17.93 8.10 0.05
CA THR A 52 19.33 7.72 0.25
C THR A 52 20.31 8.83 -0.13
N ILE A 53 19.96 9.68 -1.11
CA ILE A 53 20.77 10.86 -1.46
C ILE A 53 20.46 12.08 -0.57
N GLY A 54 19.53 11.96 0.37
CA GLY A 54 19.16 13.00 1.34
C GLY A 54 18.11 14.00 0.84
N SER A 55 17.38 13.66 -0.22
CA SER A 55 16.27 14.47 -0.73
C SER A 55 15.00 14.20 0.07
N LYS A 56 14.14 15.23 0.18
CA LYS A 56 12.75 15.04 0.63
C LYS A 56 11.95 14.52 -0.55
N VAL A 57 11.10 13.52 -0.35
CA VAL A 57 10.27 12.94 -1.42
C VAL A 57 8.84 12.70 -0.95
N ILE A 58 7.88 12.90 -1.87
CA ILE A 58 6.50 12.46 -1.69
C ILE A 58 6.11 11.53 -2.86
N PRO A 59 5.52 10.35 -2.58
CA PRO A 59 5.43 9.73 -1.25
C PRO A 59 6.80 9.22 -0.74
N SER A 60 7.01 9.19 0.58
CA SER A 60 8.17 8.54 1.21
C SER A 60 8.12 7.02 1.07
N THR A 61 9.24 6.32 1.27
CA THR A 61 9.26 4.85 1.27
C THR A 61 8.37 4.27 2.36
N GLU A 62 8.34 4.88 3.55
CA GLU A 62 7.43 4.52 4.64
C GLU A 62 5.96 4.64 4.20
N ASN A 63 5.57 5.79 3.63
CA ASN A 63 4.20 6.01 3.17
C ASN A 63 3.81 5.03 2.07
N ILE A 64 4.75 4.71 1.17
CA ILE A 64 4.57 3.69 0.14
C ILE A 64 4.29 2.33 0.79
N ILE A 65 5.14 1.85 1.69
CA ILE A 65 4.99 0.53 2.32
C ILE A 65 3.67 0.45 3.10
N ASP A 66 3.34 1.50 3.85
CA ASP A 66 2.13 1.53 4.68
C ASP A 66 0.84 1.60 3.85
N ALA A 67 0.86 2.29 2.71
CA ALA A 67 -0.29 2.35 1.81
C ALA A 67 -0.70 0.97 1.25
N TYR A 68 0.25 0.04 1.10
CA TYR A 68 -0.05 -1.32 0.65
C TYR A 68 -0.35 -2.29 1.80
N ARG A 69 -0.21 -1.86 3.07
CA ARG A 69 -0.58 -2.63 4.27
C ARG A 69 -1.95 -2.18 4.76
N VAL A 70 -3.01 -2.85 4.28
CA VAL A 70 -4.40 -2.47 4.57
C VAL A 70 -4.70 -2.16 6.05
N PRO A 71 -4.28 -2.98 7.04
CA PRO A 71 -4.53 -2.64 8.45
C PRO A 71 -3.84 -1.34 8.88
N VAL A 72 -2.60 -1.12 8.45
CA VAL A 72 -1.82 0.08 8.78
C VAL A 72 -2.45 1.31 8.12
N LEU A 73 -2.82 1.20 6.84
CA LEU A 73 -3.51 2.26 6.10
C LEU A 73 -4.80 2.68 6.80
N LEU A 74 -5.66 1.74 7.19
CA LEU A 74 -6.93 2.02 7.86
C LEU A 74 -6.72 2.70 9.22
N VAL A 75 -5.75 2.23 10.01
CA VAL A 75 -5.42 2.85 11.30
C VAL A 75 -4.88 4.27 11.11
N ARG A 76 -3.98 4.49 10.13
CA ARG A 76 -3.44 5.82 9.83
C ARG A 76 -4.54 6.78 9.34
N ALA A 77 -5.41 6.32 8.44
CA ALA A 77 -6.54 7.08 7.93
C ALA A 77 -7.50 7.50 9.07
N SER A 78 -7.89 6.56 9.92
CA SER A 78 -8.75 6.83 11.08
C SER A 78 -8.13 7.86 12.04
N LYS A 79 -6.84 7.72 12.37
CA LYS A 79 -6.10 8.70 13.20
C LYS A 79 -6.00 10.09 12.57
N ALA A 80 -6.01 10.16 11.24
CA ALA A 80 -6.00 11.42 10.50
C ALA A 80 -7.41 12.03 10.33
N GLY A 81 -8.46 11.44 10.93
CA GLY A 81 -9.83 11.89 10.79
C GLY A 81 -10.47 11.54 9.44
N VAL A 82 -9.82 10.70 8.63
CA VAL A 82 -10.42 10.19 7.39
C VAL A 82 -11.40 9.08 7.76
N PRO A 83 -12.67 9.16 7.33
CA PRO A 83 -13.64 8.10 7.57
C PRO A 83 -13.14 6.76 7.02
N THR A 84 -13.17 5.73 7.87
CA THR A 84 -12.83 4.35 7.47
C THR A 84 -14.02 3.43 7.68
N LEU A 85 -14.08 2.35 6.90
CA LEU A 85 -15.06 1.30 7.14
C LEU A 85 -14.76 0.60 8.49
N PRO A 86 -15.79 0.11 9.20
CA PRO A 86 -15.59 -0.76 10.35
C PRO A 86 -14.69 -1.93 9.97
N HIS A 87 -13.61 -2.12 10.72
CA HIS A 87 -12.60 -3.14 10.44
C HIS A 87 -12.10 -3.75 11.74
N LEU A 88 -11.65 -5.00 11.64
CA LEU A 88 -11.05 -5.75 12.73
C LEU A 88 -9.78 -6.43 12.22
N MET A 89 -8.69 -6.22 12.95
CA MET A 89 -7.45 -6.97 12.76
C MET A 89 -7.41 -8.07 13.81
N THR A 90 -7.56 -9.33 13.38
CA THR A 90 -7.59 -10.48 14.28
C THR A 90 -7.07 -11.74 13.56
N ASP A 91 -6.55 -12.67 14.34
CA ASP A 91 -6.26 -14.05 13.93
C ASP A 91 -7.39 -15.03 14.34
N SER A 92 -8.45 -14.53 14.98
CA SER A 92 -9.55 -15.33 15.54
C SER A 92 -10.82 -15.26 14.71
N VAL A 93 -11.20 -16.39 14.10
CA VAL A 93 -12.49 -16.52 13.39
C VAL A 93 -13.67 -16.28 14.32
N LYS A 94 -13.58 -16.74 15.58
CA LYS A 94 -14.67 -16.55 16.56
C LYS A 94 -14.95 -15.07 16.80
N GLN A 95 -13.89 -14.25 16.86
CA GLN A 95 -14.01 -12.82 17.04
C GLN A 95 -14.64 -12.14 15.81
N ILE A 96 -14.20 -12.52 14.60
CA ILE A 96 -14.80 -12.04 13.35
C ILE A 96 -16.31 -12.30 13.38
N MET A 97 -16.70 -13.51 13.79
CA MET A 97 -18.10 -13.94 13.83
C MET A 97 -18.94 -13.23 14.89
N SER A 98 -18.35 -12.80 16.01
CA SER A 98 -19.07 -12.05 17.05
C SER A 98 -19.24 -10.58 16.69
N GLU A 99 -18.31 -10.00 15.91
CA GLU A 99 -18.29 -8.57 15.63
C GLU A 99 -18.95 -8.19 14.31
N PHE A 100 -18.95 -9.09 13.31
CA PHE A 100 -19.42 -8.77 11.96
C PHE A 100 -20.43 -9.77 11.41
N ARG A 101 -21.26 -9.29 10.47
CA ARG A 101 -22.17 -10.12 9.65
C ARG A 101 -21.68 -10.19 8.22
N PHE A 102 -21.93 -11.32 7.57
CA PHE A 102 -21.62 -11.49 6.14
C PHE A 102 -22.50 -10.60 5.24
N PRO A 103 -22.00 -10.19 4.06
CA PRO A 103 -20.70 -10.52 3.48
C PRO A 103 -19.54 -9.70 4.07
N LEU A 104 -18.33 -10.28 4.08
CA LEU A 104 -17.11 -9.65 4.59
C LEU A 104 -15.98 -9.69 3.56
N VAL A 105 -15.16 -8.64 3.54
CA VAL A 105 -13.90 -8.64 2.80
C VAL A 105 -12.78 -8.91 3.81
N VAL A 106 -12.07 -10.01 3.61
CA VAL A 106 -10.95 -10.43 4.45
C VAL A 106 -9.67 -10.15 3.71
N PHE A 107 -8.75 -9.39 4.33
CA PHE A 107 -7.44 -9.10 3.77
C PHE A 107 -6.36 -9.93 4.48
N ALA A 108 -5.38 -10.40 3.72
CA ALA A 108 -4.15 -10.93 4.29
C ALA A 108 -3.38 -9.79 4.98
N VAL A 109 -2.83 -10.06 6.17
CA VAL A 109 -1.98 -9.09 6.87
C VAL A 109 -0.68 -8.85 6.12
N ASN A 110 -0.18 -9.86 5.39
CA ASN A 110 0.99 -9.73 4.53
C ASN A 110 0.60 -9.12 3.17
N PRO A 111 1.07 -7.90 2.84
CA PRO A 111 0.71 -7.21 1.60
C PRO A 111 1.38 -7.79 0.35
N PHE A 112 2.39 -8.66 0.51
CA PHE A 112 3.14 -9.27 -0.59
C PHE A 112 2.52 -10.57 -1.10
N THR A 113 1.40 -10.98 -0.50
CA THR A 113 0.63 -12.15 -0.89
C THR A 113 -0.15 -11.87 -2.19
N PRO A 114 -0.02 -12.67 -3.26
CA PRO A 114 -0.93 -12.59 -4.40
C PRO A 114 -2.36 -12.90 -3.95
N ASN A 115 -3.36 -12.24 -4.55
CA ASN A 115 -4.77 -12.35 -4.14
C ASN A 115 -4.96 -12.05 -2.63
N ASN A 116 -4.44 -10.92 -2.18
CA ASN A 116 -4.40 -10.49 -0.78
C ASN A 116 -5.78 -10.22 -0.14
N PHE A 117 -6.90 -10.47 -0.84
CA PHE A 117 -8.22 -10.39 -0.26
C PHE A 117 -9.15 -11.51 -0.76
N LYS A 118 -10.13 -11.85 0.07
CA LYS A 118 -11.25 -12.74 -0.28
C LYS A 118 -12.57 -12.15 0.22
N ILE A 119 -13.65 -12.48 -0.48
CA ILE A 119 -15.01 -12.16 -0.04
C ILE A 119 -15.58 -13.42 0.63
N ALA A 120 -15.91 -13.31 1.91
CA ALA A 120 -16.62 -14.34 2.64
C ALA A 120 -18.12 -14.04 2.59
N LEU A 121 -18.91 -15.00 2.08
CA LEU A 121 -20.36 -14.84 1.86
C LEU A 121 -21.22 -15.53 2.92
N LYS A 122 -20.67 -16.53 3.62
CA LYS A 122 -21.37 -17.32 4.63
C LYS A 122 -20.40 -17.88 5.66
N LEU A 123 -20.95 -18.37 6.77
CA LEU A 123 -20.25 -19.16 7.78
C LEU A 123 -19.47 -20.31 7.11
N PRO A 124 -18.19 -20.53 7.44
CA PRO A 124 -17.54 -21.80 7.10
C PRO A 124 -18.33 -22.91 7.80
N ILE A 125 -18.90 -23.84 7.03
CA ILE A 125 -19.85 -24.86 7.51
C ILE A 125 -19.14 -25.96 8.30
N THR A 126 -17.80 -25.97 8.34
CA THR A 126 -17.01 -27.01 9.00
C THR A 126 -15.79 -26.42 9.65
N GLU A 127 -15.26 -27.12 10.65
CA GLU A 127 -13.95 -26.94 11.30
C GLU A 127 -12.77 -27.11 10.30
N ALA A 128 -12.92 -26.65 9.06
CA ALA A 128 -11.79 -26.52 8.15
C ALA A 128 -10.86 -25.47 8.76
N PRO A 129 -9.61 -25.83 9.08
CA PRO A 129 -8.67 -24.90 9.66
C PRO A 129 -8.50 -23.70 8.72
N PHE A 130 -8.26 -22.52 9.31
CA PHE A 130 -8.11 -21.24 8.64
C PHE A 130 -7.14 -21.27 7.45
N THR A 131 -6.26 -22.29 7.39
CA THR A 131 -5.46 -22.68 6.24
C THR A 131 -6.24 -22.81 4.93
N GLU A 132 -7.53 -23.15 4.89
CA GLU A 132 -8.25 -23.23 3.60
C GLU A 132 -8.72 -21.85 3.08
N LEU A 133 -9.06 -20.93 3.98
CA LEU A 133 -9.36 -19.54 3.63
C LEU A 133 -8.08 -18.75 3.33
N LEU A 134 -6.96 -19.11 3.96
CA LEU A 134 -5.64 -18.48 3.80
C LEU A 134 -4.62 -19.28 2.97
N LYS A 135 -5.00 -20.37 2.28
CA LYS A 135 -4.13 -21.04 1.31
C LYS A 135 -3.87 -20.04 0.17
N VAL A 136 -2.72 -19.39 0.28
CA VAL A 136 -2.02 -18.60 -0.75
C VAL A 136 -1.25 -19.56 -1.63
#